data_AF-A0A417YGQ4-F1
#
_entry.id   AF-A0A417YGQ4-F1
#
_cell.length_a   1.000
_cell.length_b   1.000
_cell.length_c   1.000
_cell.angle_alpha   90.00
_cell.angle_beta   90.00
_cell.angle_gamma   90.00
#
_symmetry.space_group_name_H-M   'P 1'
#
loop_
_entity.id
_entity.type
_entity.pdbx_description
1 polymer ?
#
loop_
_entity_poly.entity_id
_entity_poly.type
_entity_poly.pdbx_seq_one_letter_code
_entity_poly.pdbx_strand_id
1 'polypeptide(L)'
;MIKSPRTFKAVELSTSHLKEDVAQQIEQWVSTGFGPGDLIIYPKSEYGWFIPITDEIDLMSLPYSLAYVISTCLVMEAEWIIFDRDVEIAEYLPYYDW
;
A
#
# COMPACT_ATOMS: atom_id res chain seq x y z
N MET A 1 20.88 28.23 -7.13
CA MET A 1 19.41 28.20 -7.03
C MET A 1 19.05 26.88 -6.36
N ILE A 2 18.72 26.91 -5.07
CA ILE A 2 18.33 25.69 -4.34
C ILE A 2 16.87 25.44 -4.70
N LYS A 3 16.56 24.32 -5.38
CA LYS A 3 15.16 23.95 -5.64
C LYS A 3 14.47 23.77 -4.29
N SER A 4 13.27 24.33 -4.13
CA SER A 4 12.46 24.05 -2.95
C SER A 4 12.24 22.53 -2.81
N PRO A 5 12.25 21.98 -1.59
CA PRO A 5 11.97 20.56 -1.41
C PRO A 5 10.61 20.23 -2.00
N ARG A 6 10.55 19.14 -2.80
CA ARG A 6 9.29 18.59 -3.29
C ARG A 6 8.56 17.96 -2.11
N THR A 7 7.31 18.38 -1.88
CA THR A 7 6.40 17.70 -0.95
C THR A 7 5.81 16.50 -1.66
N PHE A 8 5.75 15.35 -0.98
CA PHE A 8 5.09 14.16 -1.48
C PHE A 8 3.78 13.94 -0.71
N LYS A 9 2.75 13.42 -1.38
CA LYS A 9 1.50 13.05 -0.73
C LYS A 9 1.53 11.58 -0.31
N ALA A 10 1.64 11.32 0.99
CA ALA A 10 1.54 9.98 1.55
C ALA A 10 0.19 9.80 2.25
N VAL A 11 -0.37 8.60 2.14
CA VAL A 11 -1.55 8.17 2.90
C VAL A 11 -1.12 7.05 3.83
N GLU A 12 -1.39 7.23 5.12
CA GLU A 12 -1.14 6.22 6.13
C GLU A 12 -2.43 5.46 6.42
N LEU A 13 -2.38 4.13 6.38
CA LEU A 13 -3.54 3.24 6.45
C LEU A 13 -3.27 2.08 7.39
N SER A 14 -4.30 1.65 8.11
CA SER A 14 -4.22 0.42 8.89
C SER A 14 -3.95 -0.81 8.02
N THR A 15 -3.09 -1.74 8.49
CA THR A 15 -2.91 -3.06 7.85
C THR A 15 -4.22 -3.85 7.76
N SER A 16 -5.20 -3.56 8.63
CA SER A 16 -6.53 -4.18 8.62
C SER A 16 -7.36 -3.85 7.37
N HIS A 17 -6.93 -2.91 6.52
CA HIS A 17 -7.55 -2.69 5.20
C HIS A 17 -7.20 -3.76 4.17
N LEU A 18 -6.28 -4.66 4.51
CA LEU A 18 -5.93 -5.85 3.74
C LEU A 18 -6.54 -7.07 4.42
N LYS A 19 -6.92 -8.07 3.63
CA LYS A 19 -7.23 -9.40 4.19
C LYS A 19 -5.93 -10.07 4.65
N GLU A 20 -6.03 -10.92 5.68
CA GLU A 20 -4.89 -11.66 6.23
C GLU A 20 -4.10 -12.41 5.15
N ASP A 21 -4.79 -13.11 4.25
CA ASP A 21 -4.17 -13.88 3.17
C ASP A 21 -3.40 -12.98 2.18
N VAL A 22 -3.87 -11.76 1.95
CA VAL A 22 -3.19 -10.76 1.12
C VAL A 22 -1.99 -10.17 1.84
N ALA A 23 -2.10 -9.87 3.14
CA ALA A 23 -0.96 -9.44 3.95
C ALA A 23 0.16 -10.51 3.97
N GLN A 24 -0.21 -11.79 4.11
CA GLN A 24 0.74 -12.90 4.02
C GLN A 24 1.37 -13.02 2.62
N GLN A 25 0.62 -12.77 1.55
CA GLN A 25 1.17 -12.74 0.19
C GLN A 25 2.16 -11.58 0.00
N ILE A 26 1.88 -10.41 0.58
CA ILE A 26 2.81 -9.27 0.53
C ILE A 26 4.13 -9.63 1.19
N GLU A 27 4.11 -10.29 2.35
CA GLU A 27 5.34 -10.78 2.99
C GLU A 27 6.16 -11.70 2.08
N GLN A 28 5.48 -12.56 1.32
CA GLN A 28 6.13 -13.42 0.34
C GLN A 28 6.75 -12.60 -0.80
N TRP A 29 6.04 -11.60 -1.35
CA TRP A 29 6.56 -10.74 -2.41
C TRP A 29 7.75 -9.89 -1.96
N VAL A 30 7.72 -9.40 -0.72
CA VAL A 30 8.86 -8.68 -0.12
C VAL A 30 10.07 -9.60 -0.03
N SER A 31 9.87 -10.87 0.36
CA SER A 31 10.96 -11.85 0.49
C SER A 31 11.57 -12.28 -0.86
N THR A 32 10.78 -12.29 -1.93
CA THR A 32 11.23 -12.66 -3.28
C THR A 32 11.69 -11.46 -4.10
N GLY A 33 11.34 -10.24 -3.67
CA GLY A 33 11.68 -8.98 -4.34
C GLY A 33 10.77 -8.61 -5.51
N PHE A 34 9.70 -9.37 -5.77
CA PHE A 34 8.78 -9.14 -6.90
C PHE A 34 7.33 -9.43 -6.51
N GLY A 35 6.48 -8.39 -6.59
CA GLY A 35 5.03 -8.52 -6.54
C GLY A 35 4.39 -8.68 -7.94
N PRO A 36 3.11 -9.04 -8.03
CA PRO A 36 2.37 -9.06 -9.29
C PRO A 36 2.29 -7.66 -9.92
N GLY A 37 2.32 -7.60 -11.26
CA GLY A 37 2.10 -6.35 -12.00
C GLY A 37 3.14 -5.26 -11.71
N ASP A 38 4.41 -5.66 -11.51
CA ASP A 38 5.52 -4.77 -11.15
C ASP A 38 5.30 -3.98 -9.85
N LEU A 39 4.46 -4.50 -8.96
CA LEU A 39 4.20 -3.88 -7.67
C LEU A 39 5.48 -3.85 -6.81
N ILE A 40 5.89 -2.64 -6.47
CA ILE A 40 7.03 -2.39 -5.59
C ILE A 40 6.52 -2.31 -4.15
N ILE A 41 7.14 -3.07 -3.24
CA ILE A 41 6.80 -3.05 -1.82
C ILE A 41 8.09 -3.04 -1.00
N TYR A 42 8.15 -2.15 -0.02
CA TYR A 42 9.24 -2.11 0.95
C TYR A 42 8.71 -2.48 2.34
N PRO A 43 9.43 -3.32 3.10
CA PRO A 43 9.02 -3.64 4.47
C PRO A 43 9.14 -2.43 5.39
N LYS A 44 8.15 -2.22 6.25
CA LYS A 44 8.17 -1.25 7.35
C LYS A 44 8.34 -2.00 8.68
N SER A 45 9.58 -2.30 9.03
CA SER A 45 9.91 -3.04 10.27
C SER A 45 9.04 -4.30 10.42
N GLU A 46 8.57 -4.66 11.62
CA GLU A 46 7.84 -5.91 11.87
C GLU A 46 6.36 -5.91 11.43
N TYR A 47 5.69 -4.76 11.26
CA TYR A 47 4.23 -4.72 11.10
C TYR A 47 3.72 -3.67 10.11
N GLY A 48 4.23 -3.71 8.87
CA GLY A 48 3.70 -2.84 7.81
C GLY A 48 4.54 -2.79 6.55
N TRP A 49 4.10 -1.97 5.60
CA TRP A 49 4.74 -1.84 4.29
C TRP A 49 4.66 -0.41 3.74
N PHE A 50 5.65 -0.04 2.93
CA PHE A 50 5.61 1.14 2.09
C PHE A 50 5.37 0.71 0.65
N ILE A 51 4.37 1.31 0.00
CA ILE A 51 4.06 1.06 -1.41
C ILE A 51 4.08 2.40 -2.16
N PRO A 52 5.03 2.64 -3.07
CA PRO A 52 4.95 3.78 -3.97
C PRO A 52 3.79 3.57 -4.95
N ILE A 53 3.02 4.62 -5.18
CA ILE A 53 1.92 4.60 -6.13
C ILE A 53 2.41 5.19 -7.44
N THR A 54 2.31 4.39 -8.51
CA THR A 54 2.67 4.78 -9.86
C THR A 54 1.50 4.50 -10.80
N ASP A 55 1.44 5.24 -11.91
CA ASP A 55 0.41 5.06 -12.94
C ASP A 55 0.57 3.73 -13.71
N GLU A 56 1.67 3.01 -13.47
CA GLU A 56 2.03 1.76 -14.16
C GLU A 56 1.54 0.50 -13.42
N ILE A 57 0.97 0.64 -12.22
CA ILE A 57 0.49 -0.51 -11.43
C ILE A 57 -0.67 -1.19 -12.17
N ASP A 58 -0.51 -2.48 -12.50
CA ASP A 58 -1.58 -3.31 -13.05
C ASP A 58 -2.51 -3.80 -11.93
N LEU A 59 -3.53 -3.00 -11.62
CA LEU A 59 -4.57 -3.30 -10.62
C LEU A 59 -5.28 -4.63 -10.86
N MET A 60 -5.37 -5.11 -12.10
CA MET A 60 -6.09 -6.35 -12.43
C MET A 60 -5.30 -7.61 -12.03
N SER A 61 -4.00 -7.47 -11.83
CA SER A 61 -3.12 -8.56 -11.36
C SER A 61 -3.08 -8.70 -9.83
N LEU A 62 -3.58 -7.70 -9.11
CA LEU A 62 -3.48 -7.63 -7.65
C LEU A 62 -4.68 -8.32 -6.97
N PRO A 63 -4.49 -8.87 -5.75
CA PRO A 63 -5.60 -9.29 -4.91
C PRO A 63 -6.56 -8.14 -4.62
N TYR A 64 -7.85 -8.45 -4.58
CA TYR A 64 -8.92 -7.44 -4.52
C TYR A 64 -8.77 -6.41 -3.40
N SER A 65 -8.45 -6.81 -2.16
CA SER A 65 -8.33 -5.85 -1.04
C SER A 65 -7.19 -4.85 -1.26
N LEU A 66 -6.07 -5.31 -1.84
CA LEU A 66 -4.95 -4.44 -2.16
C LEU A 66 -5.27 -3.53 -3.36
N ALA A 67 -5.88 -4.09 -4.42
CA ALA A 67 -6.31 -3.31 -5.58
C ALA A 67 -7.29 -2.20 -5.21
N TYR A 68 -8.24 -2.47 -4.31
CA TYR A 68 -9.21 -1.50 -3.82
C TYR A 68 -8.54 -0.35 -3.05
N VAL A 69 -7.57 -0.68 -2.18
CA VAL A 69 -6.82 0.35 -1.44
C VAL A 69 -5.97 1.19 -2.40
N ILE A 70 -5.21 0.58 -3.31
CA ILE A 70 -4.37 1.30 -4.27
C ILE A 70 -5.21 2.19 -5.19
N SER A 71 -6.32 1.69 -5.72
CA SER A 71 -7.23 2.50 -6.56
C SER A 71 -7.83 3.68 -5.80
N THR A 72 -8.16 3.51 -4.51
CA THR A 72 -8.61 4.62 -3.66
C THR A 72 -7.50 5.68 -3.49
N CYS A 73 -6.27 5.25 -3.23
CA CYS A 73 -5.11 6.13 -3.10
C CYS A 73 -4.76 6.85 -4.41
N LEU A 74 -4.93 6.20 -5.57
CA LEU A 74 -4.79 6.82 -6.89
C LEU A 74 -5.80 7.96 -7.09
N VAL A 75 -7.07 7.75 -6.72
CA VAL A 75 -8.11 8.81 -6.76
C VAL A 75 -7.77 9.97 -5.82
N MET A 76 -7.10 9.67 -4.70
CA MET A 76 -6.60 10.69 -3.78
C MET A 76 -5.32 11.37 -4.27
N GLU A 77 -4.77 11.04 -5.44
CA GLU A 77 -3.48 11.54 -5.93
C GLU A 77 -2.33 11.30 -4.94
N ALA A 78 -2.40 10.18 -4.20
CA ALA A 78 -1.33 9.77 -3.30
C ALA A 78 -0.14 9.23 -4.10
N GLU A 79 1.07 9.54 -3.63
CA GLU A 79 2.33 9.03 -4.19
C GLU A 79 2.86 7.86 -3.36
N TRP A 80 2.41 7.70 -2.12
CA TRP A 80 2.83 6.65 -1.21
C TRP A 80 1.66 6.15 -0.35
N ILE A 81 1.63 4.84 -0.12
CA ILE A 81 0.85 4.21 0.94
C ILE A 81 1.81 3.74 2.02
N ILE A 82 1.47 4.04 3.27
CA ILE A 82 2.15 3.56 4.45
C ILE A 82 1.15 2.68 5.19
N PHE A 83 1.31 1.37 5.08
CA PHE A 83 0.56 0.43 5.91
C PHE A 83 1.22 0.30 7.27
N ASP A 84 0.44 0.47 8.33
CA ASP A 84 0.88 0.34 9.71
C ASP A 84 -0.24 -0.30 10.55
N ARG A 85 0.11 -1.20 11.47
CA ARG A 85 -0.86 -1.83 12.37
C ARG A 85 -1.48 -0.83 13.35
N ASP A 86 -0.73 0.18 13.76
CA ASP A 86 -1.10 1.03 14.90
C ASP A 86 -1.87 2.30 14.48
N VAL A 87 -2.33 2.36 13.23
CA VAL A 87 -3.06 3.50 12.64
C VAL A 87 -4.57 3.28 12.69
N GLU A 88 -5.31 4.37 12.86
CA GLU A 88 -6.78 4.35 12.89
C GLU A 88 -7.39 3.77 11.59
N ILE A 89 -8.53 3.09 11.72
CA ILE A 89 -9.26 2.54 10.59
C ILE A 89 -9.88 3.68 9.78
N ALA A 90 -9.56 3.75 8.48
CA ALA A 90 -10.19 4.70 7.57
C ALA A 90 -11.63 4.27 7.24
N GLU A 91 -12.62 5.10 7.61
CA GLU A 91 -14.05 4.80 7.43
C GLU A 91 -14.47 4.61 5.95
N TYR A 92 -13.68 5.12 5.01
CA TYR A 92 -13.96 5.05 3.57
C TYR A 92 -13.36 3.81 2.88
N LEU A 93 -12.68 2.93 3.62
CA LEU A 93 -12.11 1.69 3.12
C LEU A 93 -12.72 0.47 3.84
N PRO A 94 -12.87 -0.67 3.17
CA PRO A 94 -13.16 -1.93 3.83
C PRO A 94 -12.06 -2.27 4.84
N TYR A 95 -12.42 -2.91 5.95
CA TYR A 95 -11.48 -3.44 6.93
C TYR A 95 -11.85 -4.88 7.30
N TYR A 96 -10.87 -5.62 7.82
CA TYR A 96 -10.97 -7.03 8.14
C TYR A 96 -10.33 -7.31 9.50
N ASP A 97 -10.95 -8.19 10.28
CA ASP A 97 -10.43 -8.63 11.58
C ASP A 97 -9.49 -9.83 11.37
N TRP A 98 -8.22 -9.67 11.74
CA TRP A 98 -7.21 -10.73 11.80
C TRP A 98 -5.99 -10.31 12.64
#